data_AF-A0A484ZFT1-F1
#
_entry.id   AF-A0A484ZFT1-F1
#
_cell.length_a   1.000
_cell.length_b   1.000
_cell.length_c   1.000
_cell.angle_alpha   90.00
_cell.angle_beta   90.00
_cell.angle_gamma   90.00
#
_symmetry.space_group_name_H-M   'P 1'
#
loop_
_entity.id
_entity.type
_entity.pdbx_description
1 polymer ?
#
loop_
_entity_poly.entity_id
_entity_poly.type
_entity_poly.pdbx_seq_one_letter_code
_entity_poly.pdbx_strand_id
1 'polypeptide(L)'
;MINRYSQTETFELPFSATVISDREVEYHLVRPQPLSSLSILLNENNTVLPISVEYRSQATDEQWLPLAKTVIYQMEDNRASEPLALDQSLVQAIRIKAISGSWGELPPTVTGKRSQVDVIFNAQGSPPYALAWGSHLASSASIDAKQLVPASELPADGLSGLPQAYLAEPFILGGEERLKATDPAQSSSQWQTWLLWGMLILGVLGLGFIVLKLAREVMGSKDNK
;
A
#
# COMPACT_ATOMS: atom_id res chain seq x y z
N MET A 1 21.21 -28.15 -14.64
CA MET A 1 20.74 -26.77 -14.90
C MET A 1 19.24 -26.75 -14.61
N ILE A 2 18.84 -26.29 -13.42
CA ILE A 2 17.42 -26.23 -13.02
C ILE A 2 16.99 -24.77 -13.19
N ASN A 3 16.48 -24.45 -14.37
CA ASN A 3 15.94 -23.13 -14.69
C ASN A 3 14.48 -23.32 -15.08
N ARG A 4 13.57 -22.88 -14.20
CA ARG A 4 12.16 -22.47 -14.42
C ARG A 4 11.37 -22.56 -13.11
N TYR A 5 11.63 -21.63 -12.20
CA TYR A 5 10.69 -21.30 -11.12
C TYR A 5 10.57 -19.78 -11.08
N SER A 6 9.86 -19.22 -12.06
CA SER A 6 9.34 -17.86 -12.03
C SER A 6 8.36 -17.68 -13.19
N GLN A 7 7.25 -18.41 -13.16
CA GLN A 7 6.03 -17.76 -13.59
C GLN A 7 5.50 -17.12 -12.32
N THR A 8 5.74 -15.82 -12.15
CA THR A 8 5.03 -15.05 -11.13
C THR A 8 3.58 -15.03 -11.59
N GLU A 9 2.76 -15.94 -11.06
CA GLU A 9 1.33 -15.85 -11.23
C GLU A 9 0.89 -14.48 -10.69
N THR A 10 0.14 -13.74 -11.51
CA THR A 10 -0.26 -12.38 -11.19
C THR A 10 -1.78 -12.33 -11.06
N PHE A 11 -2.24 -11.62 -10.03
CA PHE A 11 -3.66 -11.40 -9.82
C PHE A 11 -4.03 -10.00 -10.31
N GLU A 12 -5.06 -9.92 -11.16
CA GLU A 12 -5.58 -8.66 -11.66
C GLU A 12 -6.57 -8.05 -10.67
N LEU A 13 -6.37 -6.76 -10.39
CA LEU A 13 -7.17 -5.99 -9.44
C LEU A 13 -7.95 -4.91 -10.19
N PRO A 14 -9.29 -4.92 -10.10
CA PRO A 14 -10.11 -3.88 -10.69
C PRO A 14 -10.06 -2.62 -9.84
N PHE A 15 -10.13 -1.47 -10.51
CA PHE A 15 -10.26 -0.16 -9.88
C PHE A 15 -11.68 0.40 -10.05
N SER A 16 -12.14 1.15 -9.06
CA SER A 16 -13.31 2.02 -9.19
C SER A 16 -12.88 3.39 -9.70
N ALA A 17 -13.52 3.89 -10.74
CA ALA A 17 -13.18 5.17 -11.36
C ALA A 17 -14.07 6.32 -10.86
N THR A 18 -13.45 7.46 -10.56
CA THR A 18 -14.08 8.75 -10.32
C THR A 18 -13.66 9.68 -11.45
N VAL A 19 -14.56 9.93 -12.40
CA VAL A 19 -14.29 10.82 -13.54
C VAL A 19 -14.34 12.27 -13.09
N ILE A 20 -13.26 13.01 -13.31
CA ILE A 20 -13.17 14.44 -12.99
C ILE A 20 -13.43 15.26 -14.25
N SER A 21 -12.82 14.86 -15.38
CA SER A 21 -13.05 15.44 -16.70
C SER A 21 -12.70 14.43 -17.81
N ASP A 22 -12.80 14.87 -19.07
CA ASP A 22 -12.31 14.14 -20.26
C ASP A 22 -10.75 14.09 -20.34
N ARG A 23 -10.08 14.70 -19.36
CA ARG A 23 -8.62 14.79 -19.26
C ARG A 23 -8.05 14.45 -17.89
N GLU A 24 -8.90 14.21 -16.89
CA GLU A 24 -8.49 13.84 -15.54
C GLU A 24 -9.45 12.81 -14.93
N VAL A 25 -8.90 11.74 -14.37
CA VAL A 25 -9.65 10.66 -13.73
C VAL A 25 -8.85 10.09 -12.57
N GLU A 26 -9.56 9.73 -11.51
CA GLU A 26 -8.99 9.04 -10.36
C GLU A 26 -9.52 7.61 -10.27
N TYR A 27 -8.64 6.68 -9.96
CA TYR A 27 -8.94 5.26 -9.78
C TYR A 27 -8.63 4.87 -8.35
N HIS A 28 -9.55 4.16 -7.70
CA HIS A 28 -9.41 3.76 -6.31
C HIS A 28 -9.55 2.25 -6.15
N LEU A 29 -8.68 1.68 -5.32
CA LEU A 29 -8.84 0.33 -4.82
C LEU A 29 -9.64 0.36 -3.52
N VAL A 30 -10.32 -0.75 -3.22
CA VAL A 30 -11.07 -0.90 -1.96
C VAL A 30 -10.13 -0.77 -0.75
N ARG A 31 -8.91 -1.29 -0.87
CA ARG A 31 -7.85 -1.22 0.14
C ARG A 31 -6.48 -1.09 -0.53
N PRO A 32 -5.44 -0.59 0.18
CA PRO A 32 -4.13 -0.45 -0.42
C PRO A 32 -3.59 -1.81 -0.84
N GLN A 33 -3.07 -1.93 -2.05
CA GLN A 33 -2.52 -3.18 -2.59
C GLN A 33 -1.08 -2.99 -3.08
N PRO A 34 -0.17 -3.94 -2.82
CA PRO A 34 1.18 -3.91 -3.38
C PRO A 34 1.12 -4.33 -4.85
N LEU A 35 1.23 -3.36 -5.77
CA LEU A 35 1.12 -3.62 -7.20
C LEU A 35 2.50 -3.82 -7.83
N SER A 36 2.63 -4.86 -8.66
CA SER A 36 3.82 -5.10 -9.48
C SER A 36 3.79 -4.30 -10.77
N SER A 37 2.61 -4.14 -11.39
CA SER A 37 2.45 -3.37 -12.63
C SER A 37 1.06 -2.77 -12.77
N LEU A 38 0.95 -1.73 -13.60
CA LEU A 38 -0.28 -1.03 -13.94
C LEU A 38 -0.49 -1.00 -15.45
N SER A 39 -1.57 -1.60 -15.92
CA SER A 39 -1.98 -1.53 -17.33
C SER A 39 -3.01 -0.43 -17.49
N ILE A 40 -2.85 0.40 -18.54
CA ILE A 40 -3.75 1.49 -18.88
C ILE A 40 -4.12 1.31 -20.34
N LEU A 41 -5.42 1.14 -20.61
CA LEU A 41 -5.96 0.87 -21.94
C LEU A 41 -6.90 2.00 -22.33
N LEU A 42 -6.70 2.57 -23.52
CA LEU A 42 -7.64 3.55 -24.09
C LEU A 42 -8.85 2.80 -24.63
N ASN A 43 -10.05 3.39 -24.52
CA ASN A 43 -11.26 2.80 -25.07
C ASN A 43 -11.39 2.97 -26.59
N GLU A 44 -10.72 3.98 -27.14
CA GLU A 44 -10.69 4.24 -28.58
C GLU A 44 -9.47 3.56 -29.23
N ASN A 45 -9.70 2.92 -30.36
CA ASN A 45 -8.66 2.34 -31.19
C ASN A 45 -7.96 3.40 -32.04
N ASN A 46 -6.71 3.12 -32.40
CA ASN A 46 -5.84 4.01 -33.18
C ASN A 46 -5.59 5.38 -32.52
N THR A 47 -5.56 5.40 -31.19
CA THR A 47 -5.39 6.61 -30.39
C THR A 47 -4.04 6.60 -29.69
N VAL A 48 -3.41 7.77 -29.61
CA VAL A 48 -2.14 8.00 -28.91
C VAL A 48 -2.32 9.20 -27.99
N LEU A 49 -2.00 9.05 -26.71
CA LEU A 49 -2.26 10.06 -25.69
C LEU A 49 -1.08 10.20 -24.71
N PRO A 50 -0.42 11.38 -24.65
CA PRO A 50 0.54 11.70 -23.61
C PRO A 50 -0.17 11.92 -22.26
N ILE A 51 0.24 11.19 -21.23
CA ILE A 51 -0.35 11.23 -19.89
C ILE A 51 0.69 11.40 -18.79
N SER A 52 0.27 11.98 -17.67
CA SER A 52 0.96 11.89 -16.39
C SER A 52 0.17 11.01 -15.44
N VAL A 53 0.86 10.07 -14.80
CA VAL A 53 0.31 9.13 -13.83
C VAL A 53 0.93 9.44 -12.47
N GLU A 54 0.07 9.58 -11.49
CA GLU A 54 0.42 9.79 -10.09
C GLU A 54 -0.29 8.73 -9.23
N TYR A 55 0.22 8.44 -8.05
CA TYR A 55 -0.39 7.49 -7.13
C TYR A 55 -0.34 7.98 -5.69
N ARG A 56 -1.19 7.40 -4.83
CA ARG A 56 -1.12 7.54 -3.37
C ARG A 56 -1.12 6.18 -2.72
N SER A 57 -0.36 6.04 -1.64
CA SER A 57 -0.20 4.78 -0.94
C SER A 57 -1.35 4.50 0.03
N GLN A 58 -1.88 5.54 0.66
CA GLN A 58 -3.02 5.47 1.57
C GLN A 58 -4.12 6.45 1.17
N ALA A 59 -5.34 6.20 1.67
CA ALA A 59 -6.49 7.06 1.38
C ALA A 59 -6.41 8.43 2.09
N THR A 60 -5.68 8.47 3.20
CA THR A 60 -5.45 9.65 4.04
C THR A 60 -4.27 10.51 3.58
N ASP A 61 -3.48 10.03 2.62
CA ASP A 61 -2.35 10.78 2.10
C ASP A 61 -2.87 11.99 1.31
N GLU A 62 -2.42 13.19 1.71
CA GLU A 62 -2.79 14.44 1.04
C GLU A 62 -2.01 14.63 -0.27
N GLN A 63 -0.80 14.07 -0.34
CA GLN A 63 0.13 14.26 -1.46
C GLN A 63 0.06 13.09 -2.44
N TRP A 64 0.03 13.44 -3.73
CA TRP A 64 0.16 12.48 -4.82
C TRP A 64 1.64 12.33 -5.19
N LEU A 65 2.08 11.09 -5.31
CA LEU A 65 3.44 10.72 -5.71
C LEU A 65 3.48 10.54 -7.23
N PRO A 66 4.46 11.11 -7.93
CA PRO A 66 4.60 10.90 -9.37
C PRO A 66 4.98 9.44 -9.65
N LEU A 67 4.26 8.77 -10.55
CA LEU A 67 4.60 7.44 -11.04
C LEU A 67 5.37 7.53 -12.37
N ALA A 68 4.75 8.15 -13.37
CA ALA A 68 5.32 8.23 -14.72
C ALA A 68 4.74 9.41 -15.50
N LYS A 69 5.52 9.93 -16.45
CA LYS A 69 5.03 10.77 -17.55
C LYS A 69 5.37 10.05 -18.85
N THR A 70 4.37 9.57 -19.56
CA THR A 70 4.56 8.67 -20.69
C THR A 70 3.52 8.92 -21.77
N VAL A 71 3.68 8.27 -22.92
CA VAL A 71 2.68 8.23 -23.97
C VAL A 71 2.07 6.84 -23.99
N ILE A 72 0.74 6.77 -23.88
CA ILE A 72 -0.02 5.53 -24.07
C ILE A 72 -0.68 5.50 -25.45
N TYR A 73 -0.89 4.32 -25.99
CA TYR A 73 -1.49 4.09 -27.29
C TYR A 73 -2.31 2.80 -27.31
N GLN A 74 -3.29 2.77 -28.20
CA GLN A 74 -4.11 1.61 -28.55
C GLN A 74 -4.21 1.57 -30.08
N MET A 75 -3.81 0.47 -30.71
CA MET A 75 -3.84 0.29 -32.17
C MET A 75 -4.94 -0.69 -32.60
N GLU A 76 -5.35 -0.64 -33.88
CA GLU A 76 -6.40 -1.51 -34.43
C GLU A 76 -6.07 -3.01 -34.38
N ASP A 77 -4.79 -3.36 -34.41
CA ASP A 77 -4.31 -4.75 -34.30
C ASP A 77 -4.20 -5.23 -32.85
N ASN A 78 -4.93 -4.59 -31.95
CA ASN A 78 -4.98 -4.88 -30.51
C ASN A 78 -3.63 -4.75 -29.80
N ARG A 79 -2.66 -4.04 -30.40
CA ARG A 79 -1.45 -3.62 -29.70
C ARG A 79 -1.75 -2.42 -28.81
N ALA A 80 -1.44 -2.57 -27.53
CA ALA A 80 -1.56 -1.53 -26.54
C ALA A 80 -0.18 -1.20 -25.96
N SER A 81 -0.09 -0.08 -25.25
CA SER A 81 1.12 0.26 -24.49
C SER A 81 1.45 -0.76 -23.41
N GLU A 82 2.75 -0.92 -23.17
CA GLU A 82 3.25 -1.80 -22.12
C GLU A 82 2.82 -1.33 -20.72
N PRO A 83 2.58 -2.26 -19.78
CA PRO A 83 2.27 -1.92 -18.40
C PRO A 83 3.39 -1.12 -17.74
N LEU A 84 3.01 -0.15 -16.89
CA LEU A 84 3.94 0.58 -16.05
C LEU A 84 4.39 -0.28 -14.86
N ALA A 85 5.69 -0.32 -14.57
CA ALA A 85 6.22 -1.02 -13.41
C ALA A 85 5.94 -0.24 -12.12
N LEU A 86 5.57 -0.95 -11.06
CA LEU A 86 5.33 -0.40 -9.73
C LEU A 86 6.20 -1.05 -8.64
N ASP A 87 7.01 -2.05 -8.97
CA ASP A 87 7.98 -2.69 -8.06
C ASP A 87 7.41 -3.11 -6.68
N GLN A 88 6.15 -3.57 -6.66
CA GLN A 88 5.40 -3.94 -5.45
C GLN A 88 5.07 -2.76 -4.52
N SER A 89 5.05 -1.53 -5.07
CA SER A 89 4.63 -0.33 -4.35
C SER A 89 3.20 -0.46 -3.87
N LEU A 90 2.96 -0.01 -2.64
CA LEU A 90 1.62 0.03 -2.06
C LEU A 90 0.82 1.15 -2.74
N VAL A 91 -0.31 0.79 -3.34
CA VAL A 91 -1.18 1.73 -4.07
C VAL A 91 -2.59 1.64 -3.50
N GLN A 92 -3.14 2.78 -3.11
CA GLN A 92 -4.57 2.94 -2.77
C GLN A 92 -5.34 3.62 -3.90
N ALA A 93 -4.73 4.60 -4.56
CA ALA A 93 -5.33 5.23 -5.72
C ALA A 93 -4.29 5.66 -6.76
N ILE A 94 -4.76 5.75 -8.00
CA ILE A 94 -4.03 6.27 -9.15
C ILE A 94 -4.78 7.48 -9.68
N ARG A 95 -4.06 8.52 -10.10
CA ARG A 95 -4.60 9.65 -10.83
C ARG A 95 -3.93 9.72 -12.19
N ILE A 96 -4.74 9.82 -13.23
CA ILE A 96 -4.28 9.96 -14.61
C ILE A 96 -4.71 11.32 -15.12
N LYS A 97 -3.77 12.06 -15.72
CA LYS A 97 -4.05 13.32 -16.41
C LYS A 97 -3.52 13.27 -17.83
N ALA A 98 -4.33 13.70 -18.79
CA ALA A 98 -3.88 13.92 -20.16
C ALA A 98 -3.03 15.21 -20.21
N ILE A 99 -1.78 15.08 -20.64
CA ILE A 99 -0.86 16.21 -20.82
C ILE A 99 -1.32 17.03 -22.03
N SER A 100 -1.70 16.37 -23.11
CA SER A 100 -2.31 16.95 -24.31
C SER A 100 -3.40 16.01 -24.84
N GLY A 101 -4.40 16.55 -25.55
CA GLY A 101 -5.55 15.75 -26.02
C GLY A 101 -6.50 15.30 -24.90
N SER A 102 -7.56 14.57 -25.22
CA SER A 102 -8.51 13.99 -24.26
C SER A 102 -8.81 12.54 -24.64
N TRP A 103 -9.36 11.76 -23.71
CA TRP A 103 -9.78 10.38 -23.97
C TRP A 103 -11.26 10.28 -24.38
N GLY A 104 -11.87 11.38 -24.81
CA GLY A 104 -13.25 11.41 -25.24
C GLY A 104 -14.24 11.19 -24.09
N GLU A 105 -15.32 10.49 -24.38
CA GLU A 105 -16.45 10.30 -23.45
C GLU A 105 -16.17 9.29 -22.32
N LEU A 106 -15.28 8.32 -22.56
CA LEU A 106 -15.02 7.23 -21.64
C LEU A 106 -13.58 7.28 -21.12
N PRO A 107 -13.37 7.32 -19.78
CA PRO A 107 -12.03 7.32 -19.20
C PRO A 107 -11.32 6.00 -19.50
N PRO A 108 -9.98 5.97 -19.59
CA PRO A 108 -9.24 4.74 -19.86
C PRO A 108 -9.57 3.61 -18.87
N THR A 109 -9.37 2.36 -19.28
CA THR A 109 -9.49 1.21 -18.38
C THR A 109 -8.16 0.99 -17.69
N VAL A 110 -8.18 0.84 -16.36
CA VAL A 110 -6.98 0.64 -15.55
C VAL A 110 -7.06 -0.69 -14.82
N THR A 111 -6.00 -1.49 -14.93
CA THR A 111 -5.87 -2.78 -14.26
C THR A 111 -4.54 -2.87 -13.56
N GLY A 112 -4.56 -3.17 -12.26
CA GLY A 112 -3.36 -3.41 -11.47
C GLY A 112 -3.05 -4.89 -11.44
N LYS A 113 -1.78 -5.26 -11.46
CA LYS A 113 -1.32 -6.63 -11.20
C LYS A 113 -0.55 -6.66 -9.91
N ARG A 114 -0.70 -7.73 -9.14
CA ARG A 114 0.18 -8.05 -8.00
C ARG A 114 0.66 -9.49 -8.08
N SER A 115 1.78 -9.76 -7.43
CA SER A 115 2.26 -11.13 -7.26
C SER A 115 1.26 -11.96 -6.45
N GLN A 116 1.03 -13.19 -6.90
CA GLN A 116 0.31 -14.20 -6.12
C GLN A 116 1.11 -14.57 -4.86
N VAL A 117 0.38 -14.89 -3.80
CA VAL A 117 0.96 -15.37 -2.55
C VAL A 117 0.36 -16.73 -2.29
N ASP A 118 1.21 -17.76 -2.35
CA ASP A 118 0.83 -19.13 -2.02
C ASP A 118 1.10 -19.40 -0.54
N VAL A 119 0.12 -20.00 0.14
CA VAL A 119 0.24 -20.39 1.55
C VAL A 119 0.38 -21.90 1.62
N ILE A 120 1.56 -22.35 2.08
CA ILE A 120 1.84 -23.76 2.35
C ILE A 120 1.85 -23.94 3.86
N PHE A 121 1.10 -24.92 4.35
CA PHE A 121 1.00 -25.21 5.78
C PHE A 121 1.01 -26.72 6.02
N ASN A 122 1.59 -27.12 7.15
CA ASN A 122 1.45 -28.48 7.66
C ASN A 122 0.21 -28.55 8.54
N ALA A 123 -0.79 -29.32 8.12
CA ALA A 123 -2.05 -29.44 8.81
C ALA A 123 -1.95 -30.53 9.90
N GLN A 124 -2.21 -30.17 11.16
CA GLN A 124 -2.26 -31.11 12.28
C GLN A 124 -3.70 -31.24 12.79
N GLY A 125 -4.14 -32.47 13.04
CA GLY A 125 -5.52 -32.76 13.46
C GLY A 125 -6.49 -32.90 12.28
N SER A 126 -7.78 -33.01 12.60
CA SER A 126 -8.84 -33.21 11.60
C SER A 126 -9.31 -31.88 10.99
N PRO A 127 -9.62 -31.83 9.68
CA PRO A 127 -10.24 -30.66 9.05
C PRO A 127 -11.63 -30.34 9.66
N PRO A 128 -12.14 -29.11 9.50
CA PRO A 128 -11.62 -28.00 8.69
C PRO A 128 -10.52 -27.18 9.38
N TYR A 129 -9.62 -26.60 8.58
CA TYR A 129 -8.57 -25.69 9.03
C TYR A 129 -8.96 -24.23 8.78
N ALA A 130 -8.58 -23.34 9.70
CA ALA A 130 -8.86 -21.90 9.58
C ALA A 130 -7.58 -21.12 9.23
N LEU A 131 -7.60 -20.41 8.10
CA LEU A 131 -6.58 -19.44 7.73
C LEU A 131 -7.03 -18.03 8.16
N ALA A 132 -6.27 -17.40 9.05
CA ALA A 132 -6.50 -16.02 9.48
C ALA A 132 -5.37 -15.12 8.99
N TRP A 133 -5.69 -13.95 8.44
CA TRP A 133 -4.71 -13.00 7.91
C TRP A 133 -5.11 -11.54 8.17
N GLY A 134 -4.16 -10.62 7.98
CA GLY A 134 -4.41 -9.16 8.01
C GLY A 134 -4.36 -8.49 9.39
N SER A 135 -4.05 -9.23 10.47
CA SER A 135 -3.84 -8.62 11.78
C SER A 135 -2.50 -7.90 11.82
N HIS A 136 -2.49 -6.62 12.21
CA HIS A 136 -1.26 -5.86 12.44
C HIS A 136 -0.45 -6.40 13.64
N LEU A 137 -1.10 -7.11 14.55
CA LEU A 137 -0.47 -7.73 15.74
C LEU A 137 0.04 -9.16 15.46
N ALA A 138 -0.16 -9.69 14.26
CA ALA A 138 0.33 -11.03 13.94
C ALA A 138 1.86 -11.00 13.78
N SER A 139 2.56 -11.68 14.68
CA SER A 139 3.98 -11.97 14.49
C SER A 139 4.16 -12.86 13.26
N SER A 140 5.12 -12.51 12.41
CA SER A 140 5.51 -13.35 11.28
C SER A 140 6.05 -14.70 11.81
N ALA A 141 5.35 -15.78 11.51
CA ALA A 141 5.78 -17.15 11.79
C ALA A 141 6.18 -17.89 10.49
N SER A 142 6.60 -17.13 9.48
CA SER A 142 7.01 -17.67 8.18
C SER A 142 8.25 -18.54 8.34
N ILE A 143 8.17 -19.77 7.85
CA ILE A 143 9.27 -20.75 7.82
C ILE A 143 9.59 -21.02 6.34
N ASP A 144 10.85 -21.29 6.01
CA ASP A 144 11.24 -21.65 4.64
C ASP A 144 10.45 -22.90 4.19
N ALA A 145 9.91 -22.88 2.97
CA ALA A 145 9.13 -24.00 2.44
C ALA A 145 9.89 -25.34 2.50
N LYS A 146 11.22 -25.31 2.34
CA LYS A 146 12.10 -26.50 2.42
C LYS A 146 12.28 -27.02 3.85
N GLN A 147 12.02 -26.19 4.86
CA GLN A 147 12.00 -26.60 6.26
C GLN A 147 10.63 -27.17 6.65
N LEU A 148 9.54 -26.72 6.00
CA LEU A 148 8.19 -27.25 6.20
C LEU A 148 7.99 -28.61 5.52
N VAL A 149 8.50 -28.78 4.29
CA VAL A 149 8.38 -30.02 3.53
C VAL A 149 9.77 -30.63 3.32
N PRO A 150 10.12 -31.75 3.99
CA PRO A 150 11.39 -32.42 3.80
C PRO A 150 11.60 -32.80 2.33
N ALA A 151 12.83 -32.67 1.82
CA ALA A 151 13.14 -32.96 0.41
C ALA A 151 12.78 -34.38 -0.05
N SER A 152 12.72 -35.35 0.88
CA SER A 152 12.29 -36.72 0.61
C SER A 152 10.78 -36.87 0.39
N GLU A 153 9.98 -35.94 0.89
CA GLU A 153 8.52 -35.92 0.81
C GLU A 153 8.01 -34.98 -0.28
N LEU A 154 8.90 -34.24 -0.97
CA LEU A 154 8.50 -33.41 -2.11
C LEU A 154 8.11 -34.31 -3.29
N PRO A 155 6.94 -34.08 -3.91
CA PRO A 155 6.57 -34.70 -5.17
C PRO A 155 7.58 -34.39 -6.29
N ALA A 156 7.57 -35.18 -7.36
CA ALA A 156 8.44 -34.98 -8.52
C ALA A 156 8.27 -33.58 -9.15
N ASP A 157 7.07 -33.02 -9.08
CA ASP A 157 6.71 -31.69 -9.58
C ASP A 157 6.93 -30.56 -8.55
N GLY A 158 7.64 -30.86 -7.46
CA GLY A 158 7.96 -29.89 -6.42
C GLY A 158 6.76 -29.46 -5.57
N LEU A 159 6.78 -28.21 -5.09
CA LEU A 159 5.72 -27.66 -4.23
C LEU A 159 4.35 -27.62 -4.93
N SER A 160 4.31 -27.49 -6.25
CA SER A 160 3.08 -27.49 -7.04
C SER A 160 2.37 -28.85 -7.06
N GLY A 161 3.08 -29.93 -6.73
CA GLY A 161 2.50 -31.27 -6.62
C GLY A 161 1.89 -31.59 -5.26
N LEU A 162 1.95 -30.67 -4.28
CA LEU A 162 1.37 -30.88 -2.96
C LEU A 162 -0.16 -30.94 -3.01
N PRO A 163 -0.82 -31.70 -2.11
CA PRO A 163 -2.27 -31.71 -2.03
C PRO A 163 -2.84 -30.30 -1.85
N GLN A 164 -3.83 -29.94 -2.69
CA GLN A 164 -4.46 -28.63 -2.63
C GLN A 164 -5.51 -28.58 -1.52
N ALA A 165 -5.47 -27.50 -0.72
CA ALA A 165 -6.54 -27.16 0.21
C ALA A 165 -7.57 -26.28 -0.52
N TYR A 166 -8.85 -26.63 -0.39
CA TYR A 166 -9.95 -25.85 -0.97
C TYR A 166 -10.48 -24.86 0.07
N LEU A 167 -10.73 -23.63 -0.37
CA LEU A 167 -11.29 -22.58 0.48
C LEU A 167 -12.79 -22.84 0.71
N ALA A 168 -13.18 -22.83 1.98
CA ALA A 168 -14.57 -22.69 2.37
C ALA A 168 -15.01 -21.21 2.27
N GLU A 169 -16.29 -20.95 2.52
CA GLU A 169 -16.82 -19.59 2.52
C GLU A 169 -16.10 -18.73 3.58
N PRO A 170 -15.53 -17.57 3.20
CA PRO A 170 -14.77 -16.74 4.11
C PRO A 170 -15.68 -16.12 5.16
N PHE A 171 -15.20 -16.05 6.41
CA PHE A 171 -15.92 -15.41 7.51
C PHE A 171 -15.00 -14.47 8.31
N ILE A 172 -15.59 -13.46 8.93
CA ILE A 172 -14.86 -12.42 9.66
C ILE A 172 -14.62 -12.88 11.10
N LEU A 173 -13.34 -13.04 11.47
CA LEU A 173 -12.92 -13.53 12.80
C LEU A 173 -12.97 -12.45 13.90
N GLY A 174 -12.93 -11.16 13.57
CA GLY A 174 -12.75 -10.12 14.59
C GLY A 174 -13.08 -8.67 14.20
N GLY A 175 -13.80 -8.44 13.10
CA GLY A 175 -14.19 -7.11 12.62
C GLY A 175 -13.03 -6.29 12.02
N GLU A 176 -13.36 -5.15 11.39
CA GLU A 176 -12.37 -4.28 10.76
C GLU A 176 -11.42 -3.61 11.77
N GLU A 177 -11.85 -3.44 13.01
CA GLU A 177 -11.06 -2.83 14.09
C GLU A 177 -9.75 -3.60 14.38
N ARG A 178 -9.76 -4.93 14.21
CA ARG A 178 -8.55 -5.77 14.38
C ARG A 178 -7.50 -5.51 13.29
N LEU A 179 -7.88 -4.96 12.13
CA LEU A 179 -6.95 -4.59 11.06
C LEU A 179 -6.17 -3.31 11.39
N LYS A 180 -6.73 -2.47 12.29
CA LYS A 180 -6.16 -1.18 12.70
C LYS A 180 -5.71 -1.16 14.17
N ALA A 181 -5.79 -2.30 14.85
CA ALA A 181 -5.45 -2.39 16.27
C ALA A 181 -3.96 -2.13 16.46
N THR A 182 -3.65 -0.91 16.90
CA THR A 182 -2.33 -0.50 17.36
C THR A 182 -1.93 -1.32 18.58
N ASP A 183 -0.71 -1.85 18.57
CA ASP A 183 -0.14 -2.57 19.72
C ASP A 183 -0.21 -1.67 20.96
N PRO A 184 -0.67 -2.15 22.14
CA PRO A 184 -0.53 -1.39 23.39
C PRO A 184 0.90 -0.86 23.62
N ALA A 185 1.93 -1.54 23.10
CA ALA A 185 3.31 -1.04 23.11
C ALA A 185 3.50 0.23 22.26
N GLN A 186 2.87 0.36 21.09
CA GLN A 186 2.88 1.59 20.30
C GLN A 186 2.04 2.71 20.94
N SER A 187 0.94 2.37 21.60
CA SER A 187 0.19 3.35 22.41
C SER A 187 1.03 3.88 23.57
N SER A 188 1.87 3.04 24.19
CA SER A 188 2.78 3.47 25.26
C SER A 188 3.86 4.43 24.76
N SER A 189 4.35 4.24 23.53
CA SER A 189 5.35 5.12 22.91
C SER A 189 4.80 6.53 22.68
N GLN A 190 3.56 6.65 22.20
CA GLN A 190 2.92 7.96 22.02
C GLN A 190 2.72 8.70 23.35
N TRP A 191 2.34 7.98 24.42
CA TRP A 191 2.22 8.58 25.75
C TRP A 191 3.56 9.07 26.30
N GLN A 192 4.66 8.33 26.06
CA GLN A 192 6.02 8.76 26.41
C GLN A 192 6.41 10.04 25.64
N THR A 193 6.06 10.14 24.36
CA THR A 193 6.29 11.35 23.56
C THR A 193 5.56 12.56 24.14
N TRP A 194 4.29 12.43 24.52
CA TRP A 194 3.52 13.50 25.15
C TRP A 194 4.13 13.96 26.49
N LEU A 195 4.64 13.02 27.28
CA LEU A 195 5.30 13.33 28.56
C LEU A 195 6.60 14.11 28.34
N LEU A 196 7.38 13.74 27.31
CA LEU A 196 8.60 14.44 26.91
C LEU A 196 8.30 15.87 26.44
N TRP A 197 7.28 16.06 25.59
CA TRP A 197 6.82 17.38 25.18
C TRP A 197 6.35 18.23 26.37
N GLY A 198 5.61 17.62 27.31
CA GLY A 198 5.19 18.29 28.54
C GLY A 198 6.37 18.79 29.37
N MET A 199 7.41 17.97 29.53
CA MET A 199 8.62 18.35 30.27
C MET A 199 9.43 19.44 29.54
N LEU A 200 9.49 19.38 28.21
CA LEU A 200 10.14 20.40 27.39
C LEU A 200 9.46 21.77 27.54
N ILE A 201 8.13 21.81 27.44
CA ILE A 201 7.34 23.05 27.62
C ILE A 201 7.56 23.63 29.02
N LEU A 202 7.58 22.78 30.05
CA LEU A 202 7.84 23.20 31.42
C LEU A 202 9.22 23.87 31.57
N GLY A 203 10.25 23.29 30.95
CA GLY A 203 11.60 23.85 30.93
C GLY A 203 11.67 25.21 30.24
N VAL A 204 11.02 25.35 29.08
CA VAL A 204 10.96 26.62 28.32
C VAL A 204 10.23 27.70 29.12
N LEU A 205 9.11 27.38 29.76
CA LEU A 205 8.37 28.32 30.62
C LEU A 205 9.21 28.77 31.82
N GLY A 206 9.96 27.85 32.43
CA GLY A 206 10.89 28.17 33.52
C GLY A 206 11.96 29.18 33.09
N LEU A 207 12.55 28.98 31.91
CA LEU A 207 13.53 29.91 31.35
C LEU A 207 12.90 31.29 31.05
N GLY A 208 11.73 31.31 30.42
CA GLY A 208 10.99 32.53 30.14
C GLY A 208 10.63 33.32 31.41
N PHE A 209 10.27 32.62 32.50
CA PHE A 209 9.99 33.24 33.79
C PHE A 209 11.21 33.92 34.39
N ILE A 210 12.38 33.28 34.33
CA ILE A 210 13.64 33.87 34.82
C ILE A 210 13.98 35.12 34.01
N VAL A 211 13.89 35.06 32.68
CA VAL A 211 14.13 36.22 31.80
C VAL A 211 13.18 37.38 32.11
N LEU A 212 11.88 37.11 32.30
CA LEU A 212 10.90 38.14 32.66
C LEU A 212 11.16 38.74 34.05
N LYS A 213 11.59 37.93 35.01
CA LYS A 213 11.94 38.39 36.36
C LYS A 213 13.16 39.32 36.32
N LEU A 214 14.22 38.93 35.61
CA LEU A 214 15.42 39.76 35.40
C LEU A 214 15.09 41.06 34.66
N ALA A 215 14.27 41.00 33.61
CA ALA A 215 13.83 42.20 32.90
C ALA A 215 13.05 43.16 33.81
N ARG A 216 12.18 42.63 34.69
CA ARG A 216 11.46 43.42 35.69
C ARG A 216 12.38 44.03 36.74
N GLU A 217 13.40 43.33 37.20
CA GLU A 217 14.38 43.86 38.17
C GLU A 217 15.26 44.96 37.54
N VAL A 218 15.71 44.76 36.29
CA VAL A 218 16.55 45.74 35.58
C VAL A 218 15.76 47.00 35.17
N MET A 219 14.49 46.85 34.75
CA MET A 219 13.63 48.00 34.44
C MET A 219 13.06 48.67 35.70
N GLY A 220 12.82 47.92 36.78
CA GLY A 220 12.36 48.48 38.06
C GLY A 220 13.44 49.24 38.84
N SER A 221 14.73 48.98 38.57
CA SER A 221 15.85 49.70 39.20
C SER A 221 16.17 51.06 38.55
N LYS A 222 15.47 51.47 37.48
CA LYS A 222 15.77 52.71 36.75
C LYS A 222 14.96 53.94 37.22
N ASP A 223 14.08 53.79 38.21
CA ASP A 223 13.23 54.88 38.73
C ASP A 223 13.58 55.37 40.15
N ASN A 224 14.70 54.96 40.73
CA ASN A 224 15.24 55.61 41.93
C ASN A 224 16.61 56.23 41.64
N LYS A 225 16.59 57.45 41.10
CA LYS A 225 17.67 58.42 41.26
C LYS A 225 17.08 59.80 41.53
#